data_AF-A0A383EXE6-F1
#
_entry.id   AF-A0A383EXE6-F1
#
_cell.length_a   1.000
_cell.length_b   1.000
_cell.length_c   1.000
_cell.angle_alpha   90.00
_cell.angle_beta   90.00
_cell.angle_gamma   90.00
#
_symmetry.space_group_name_H-M   'P 1'
#
loop_
_entity.id
_entity.type
_entity.pdbx_description
1 polymer ?
#
loop_
_entity_poly.entity_id
_entity_poly.type
_entity_poly.pdbx_seq_one_letter_code
_entity_poly.pdbx_strand_id
1 'polypeptide(L)'
;MNAEHHPILSLFQYIKNYQRLFTWSCINSILNKILDLMPPLLVGWVIDSVRRQPPEWIASTVGTSDPWALAAFLAVLGVVIFGFESLFEWAYQYGFMNLAQHIQHGLRQDAYNRIQIREIEFFENHRMGETMAMLNDDVNQIERFLNTGFNEILQLVVLFVFSSFVLFGVSWQLALVGLMPLPMVLWG
;
A
#
# COMPACT_ATOMS: atom_id res chain seq x y z
N MET A 1 32.40 -18.95 9.00
CA MET A 1 32.60 -17.49 9.07
C MET A 1 31.66 -16.86 8.04
N ASN A 2 30.40 -16.68 8.41
CA ASN A 2 29.82 -15.41 8.88
C ASN A 2 29.49 -14.46 7.72
N ALA A 3 28.43 -14.80 6.98
CA ALA A 3 27.56 -13.80 6.39
C ALA A 3 26.18 -14.10 6.97
N GLU A 4 25.74 -13.28 7.93
CA GLU A 4 24.35 -13.27 8.36
C GLU A 4 23.49 -13.07 7.11
N HIS A 5 22.93 -14.17 6.59
CA HIS A 5 22.00 -14.11 5.48
C HIS A 5 20.74 -13.50 6.05
N HIS A 6 20.61 -12.19 5.95
CA HIS A 6 19.39 -11.49 6.27
C HIS A 6 18.27 -12.09 5.39
N PRO A 7 17.29 -12.82 5.98
CA PRO A 7 16.30 -13.58 5.20
C PRO A 7 15.44 -12.68 4.29
N ILE A 8 15.33 -11.40 4.65
CA ILE A 8 14.64 -10.36 3.88
C ILE A 8 15.38 -10.02 2.57
N LEU A 9 16.72 -10.04 2.57
CA LEU A 9 17.52 -9.75 1.37
C LEU A 9 17.46 -10.88 0.35
N SER A 10 17.36 -12.15 0.78
CA SER A 10 17.11 -13.28 -0.11
C SER A 10 15.72 -13.24 -0.73
N LEU A 11 14.71 -12.75 0.00
CA LEU A 11 13.35 -12.58 -0.52
C LEU A 11 13.31 -11.50 -1.62
N PHE A 12 14.12 -10.45 -1.47
CA PHE A 12 14.27 -9.39 -2.47
C PHE A 12 14.88 -9.90 -3.79
N GLN A 13 15.71 -10.94 -3.77
CA GLN A 13 16.22 -11.58 -4.99
C GLN A 13 15.12 -12.33 -5.76
N TYR A 14 14.15 -12.95 -5.09
CA TYR A 14 12.99 -13.56 -5.78
C TYR A 14 12.09 -12.50 -6.41
N ILE A 15 11.88 -11.38 -5.71
CA ILE A 15 11.11 -10.24 -6.24
C ILE A 15 11.82 -9.61 -7.45
N LYS A 16 13.15 -9.69 -7.53
CA LYS A 16 13.95 -9.08 -8.61
C LYS A 16 13.46 -9.47 -10.02
N ASN A 17 13.06 -10.72 -10.20
CA ASN A 17 12.56 -11.22 -11.49
C ASN A 17 11.20 -10.63 -11.87
N TYR A 18 10.45 -10.10 -10.90
CA TYR A 18 9.12 -9.51 -11.05
C TYR A 18 9.09 -8.00 -10.75
N GLN A 19 10.24 -7.31 -10.84
CA GLN A 19 10.38 -5.90 -10.49
C GLN A 19 9.43 -4.97 -11.23
N ARG A 20 9.11 -5.27 -12.49
CA ARG A 20 8.17 -4.45 -13.28
C ARG A 20 6.76 -4.52 -12.69
N LEU A 21 6.31 -5.73 -12.35
CA LEU A 21 4.99 -5.95 -11.73
C LEU A 21 4.95 -5.32 -10.34
N PHE A 22 5.98 -5.55 -9.52
CA PHE A 22 6.09 -4.96 -8.18
C PHE A 22 6.07 -3.42 -8.20
N THR A 23 6.86 -2.81 -9.08
CA THR A 23 6.90 -1.33 -9.19
C THR A 23 5.57 -0.78 -9.69
N TRP A 24 4.94 -1.45 -10.66
CA TRP A 24 3.61 -1.09 -11.14
C TRP A 24 2.58 -1.18 -10.01
N SER A 25 2.54 -2.27 -9.25
CA SER A 25 1.66 -2.41 -8.08
C SER A 25 1.88 -1.33 -7.03
N CYS A 26 3.14 -0.99 -6.73
CA CYS A 26 3.47 0.07 -5.78
C CYS A 26 2.95 1.43 -6.26
N ILE A 27 3.15 1.76 -7.54
CA ILE A 27 2.66 3.03 -8.11
C ILE A 27 1.13 3.10 -8.04
N ASN A 28 0.42 2.03 -8.44
CA ASN A 28 -1.04 1.99 -8.36
C ASN A 28 -1.53 2.10 -6.91
N SER A 29 -0.86 1.44 -5.95
CA SER A 29 -1.20 1.53 -4.53
C SER A 29 -1.01 2.96 -3.99
N ILE A 30 0.10 3.62 -4.33
CA ILE A 30 0.34 5.01 -3.93
C ILE A 30 -0.71 5.95 -4.53
N LEU A 31 -1.01 5.80 -5.82
CA LEU A 31 -2.03 6.61 -6.50
C LEU A 31 -3.42 6.39 -5.90
N ASN A 32 -3.81 5.13 -5.69
CA ASN A 32 -5.04 4.79 -4.98
C ASN A 32 -5.08 5.48 -3.61
N LYS A 33 -4.01 5.38 -2.82
CA LYS A 33 -3.99 5.94 -1.47
C LYS A 33 -4.13 7.46 -1.44
N ILE A 34 -3.56 8.15 -2.43
CA ILE A 34 -3.74 9.61 -2.56
C ILE A 34 -5.20 9.95 -2.87
N LEU A 35 -5.87 9.16 -3.73
CA LEU A 35 -7.28 9.36 -4.06
C LEU A 35 -8.22 9.05 -2.89
N ASP A 36 -7.97 7.97 -2.16
CA ASP A 36 -8.67 7.58 -0.91
C ASP A 36 -8.61 8.70 0.15
N LEU A 37 -7.58 9.55 0.13
CA LEU A 37 -7.41 10.68 1.04
C LEU A 37 -7.99 12.01 0.53
N MET A 38 -8.56 12.05 -0.66
CA MET A 38 -9.18 13.25 -1.21
C MET A 38 -10.57 13.62 -0.64
N PRO A 39 -11.44 12.71 -0.16
CA PRO A 39 -12.78 13.08 0.32
C PRO A 39 -12.80 14.21 1.36
N PRO A 40 -11.94 14.24 2.39
CA PRO A 40 -11.88 15.37 3.33
C PRO A 40 -11.54 16.70 2.66
N LEU A 41 -10.66 16.70 1.66
CA LEU A 41 -10.29 17.89 0.89
C LEU A 41 -11.46 18.36 0.01
N LEU A 42 -12.16 17.43 -0.64
CA LEU A 42 -13.35 17.72 -1.43
C LEU A 42 -14.43 18.37 -0.56
N VAL A 43 -14.69 17.81 0.63
CA VAL A 43 -15.63 18.39 1.59
C VAL A 43 -15.21 19.80 2.01
N GLY A 44 -13.92 20.03 2.27
CA GLY A 44 -13.36 21.36 2.53
C GLY A 44 -13.68 22.35 1.39
N TRP A 45 -13.41 21.95 0.15
CA TRP A 45 -13.68 22.80 -1.01
C TRP A 45 -15.17 23.05 -1.23
N VAL A 46 -16.04 22.08 -0.92
CA VAL A 46 -17.50 22.29 -0.95
C VAL A 46 -17.91 23.34 0.09
N ILE A 47 -17.41 23.25 1.33
CA ILE A 47 -17.69 24.22 2.39
C ILE A 47 -17.23 25.63 1.98
N ASP A 48 -16.03 25.74 1.44
CA ASP A 48 -15.44 27.01 1.01
C ASP A 48 -16.20 27.62 -0.18
N SER A 49 -16.65 26.79 -1.12
CA SER A 49 -17.49 27.20 -2.24
C SER A 49 -18.85 27.73 -1.78
N VAL A 50 -19.49 27.07 -0.81
CA VAL A 50 -20.75 27.53 -0.19
C VAL A 50 -20.57 28.85 0.55
N ARG A 51 -19.39 29.08 1.15
CA ARG A 51 -19.01 30.35 1.79
C ARG A 51 -18.63 31.45 0.79
N ARG A 52 -18.75 31.20 -0.52
CA ARG A 52 -18.33 32.11 -1.61
C ARG A 52 -16.83 32.43 -1.61
N GLN A 53 -16.01 31.53 -1.08
CA GLN A 53 -14.56 31.61 -1.09
C GLN A 53 -13.96 30.34 -1.71
N PRO A 54 -14.35 29.93 -2.93
CA PRO A 54 -13.81 28.72 -3.54
C PRO A 54 -12.29 28.85 -3.78
N PRO A 55 -11.55 27.74 -3.77
CA PRO A 55 -10.18 27.70 -4.27
C PRO A 55 -10.06 28.32 -5.67
N GLU A 56 -9.02 29.12 -5.91
CA GLU A 56 -8.84 29.88 -7.16
C GLU A 56 -8.91 28.99 -8.41
N TRP A 57 -8.29 27.80 -8.35
CA TRP A 57 -8.28 26.86 -9.46
C TRP A 57 -9.68 26.33 -9.83
N ILE A 58 -10.59 26.22 -8.85
CA ILE A 58 -11.98 25.80 -9.11
C ILE A 58 -12.73 26.97 -9.76
N ALA A 59 -12.61 28.16 -9.17
CA ALA A 59 -13.28 29.35 -9.67
C ALA A 59 -12.87 29.66 -11.12
N SER A 60 -11.59 29.52 -11.46
CA SER A 60 -11.08 29.74 -12.82
C SER A 60 -11.55 28.68 -13.82
N THR A 61 -11.72 27.43 -13.37
CA THR A 61 -12.11 26.31 -14.25
C THR A 61 -13.60 26.34 -14.57
N VAL A 62 -14.44 26.64 -13.58
CA VAL A 62 -15.90 26.70 -13.78
C VAL A 62 -16.33 28.05 -14.37
N GLY A 63 -15.56 29.13 -14.16
CA GLY A 63 -15.80 30.45 -14.74
C GLY A 63 -17.03 31.17 -14.18
N THR A 64 -17.57 30.69 -13.05
CA THR A 64 -18.74 31.24 -12.36
C THR A 64 -18.52 31.23 -10.85
N SER A 65 -19.16 32.18 -10.17
CA SER A 65 -19.21 32.29 -8.71
C SER A 65 -20.51 31.73 -8.12
N ASP A 66 -21.35 31.05 -8.91
CA ASP A 66 -22.58 30.43 -8.43
C ASP A 66 -22.28 29.18 -7.57
N PRO A 67 -22.65 29.15 -6.28
CA PRO A 67 -22.37 28.03 -5.40
C PRO A 67 -22.94 26.70 -5.89
N TRP A 68 -24.08 26.70 -6.58
CA TRP A 68 -24.71 25.48 -7.09
C TRP A 68 -23.92 24.86 -8.25
N ALA A 69 -23.42 25.69 -9.17
CA ALA A 69 -22.56 25.23 -10.26
C ALA A 69 -21.23 24.65 -9.73
N LEU A 70 -20.64 25.29 -8.72
CA LEU A 70 -19.42 24.80 -8.04
C LEU A 70 -19.67 23.48 -7.32
N ALA A 71 -20.79 23.34 -6.61
CA ALA A 71 -21.16 22.10 -5.94
C ALA A 71 -21.40 20.95 -6.94
N ALA A 72 -22.06 21.22 -8.06
CA ALA A 72 -22.26 20.22 -9.13
C ALA A 72 -20.92 19.78 -9.75
N PHE A 73 -20.01 20.72 -10.01
CA PHE A 73 -18.67 20.40 -10.51
C PHE A 73 -17.88 19.53 -9.52
N LEU A 74 -17.87 19.91 -8.24
CA LEU A 74 -17.21 19.13 -7.17
C LEU A 74 -17.82 17.75 -6.98
N ALA A 75 -19.14 17.59 -7.16
CA ALA A 75 -19.80 16.29 -7.12
C ALA A 75 -19.34 15.39 -8.28
N VAL A 76 -19.27 15.93 -9.50
CA VAL A 76 -18.75 15.19 -10.66
C VAL A 76 -17.28 14.84 -10.46
N LEU A 77 -16.47 15.78 -9.97
CA LEU A 77 -15.07 15.53 -9.63
C LEU A 77 -14.93 14.42 -8.59
N GLY A 78 -15.78 14.41 -7.56
CA GLY A 78 -15.83 13.35 -6.57
C GLY A 78 -16.12 11.99 -7.19
N VAL A 79 -17.13 11.88 -8.06
CA VAL A 79 -17.44 10.64 -8.78
C VAL A 79 -16.24 10.16 -9.61
N VAL A 80 -15.55 11.07 -10.30
CA VAL A 80 -14.35 10.74 -11.08
C VAL A 80 -13.22 10.24 -10.16
N ILE A 81 -12.99 10.91 -9.03
CA ILE A 81 -11.98 10.50 -8.04
C ILE A 81 -12.28 9.10 -7.52
N PHE A 82 -13.51 8.82 -7.07
CA PHE A 82 -13.91 7.48 -6.61
C PHE A 82 -13.78 6.43 -7.71
N GLY A 83 -14.09 6.79 -8.96
CA GLY A 83 -13.91 5.89 -10.10
C GLY A 83 -12.45 5.51 -10.34
N PHE A 84 -11.54 6.49 -10.29
CA PHE A 84 -10.10 6.22 -10.42
C PHE A 84 -9.52 5.53 -9.18
N GLU A 85 -10.00 5.87 -7.98
CA GLU A 85 -9.64 5.20 -6.73
C GLU A 85 -9.91 3.70 -6.85
N SER A 86 -11.13 3.32 -7.22
CA SER A 86 -11.53 1.91 -7.40
C SER A 86 -10.75 1.21 -8.51
N LEU A 87 -10.45 1.90 -9.61
CA LEU A 87 -9.62 1.36 -10.69
C LEU A 87 -8.20 1.04 -10.20
N PHE A 88 -7.57 1.98 -9.50
CA PHE A 88 -6.23 1.77 -8.96
C PHE A 88 -6.23 0.74 -7.83
N GLU A 89 -7.31 0.65 -7.05
CA GLU A 89 -7.49 -0.37 -6.04
C GLU A 89 -7.43 -1.76 -6.64
N TRP A 90 -8.28 -2.01 -7.64
CA TRP A 90 -8.28 -3.26 -8.38
C TRP A 90 -6.91 -3.55 -9.00
N ALA A 91 -6.27 -2.53 -9.59
CA ALA A 91 -4.98 -2.68 -10.25
C ALA A 91 -3.89 -3.13 -9.27
N TYR A 92 -3.73 -2.47 -8.12
CA TYR A 92 -2.69 -2.85 -7.16
C TYR A 92 -2.99 -4.20 -6.52
N GLN A 93 -4.26 -4.50 -6.19
CA GLN A 93 -4.66 -5.79 -5.59
C GLN A 93 -4.34 -6.94 -6.54
N TYR A 94 -4.72 -6.79 -7.81
CA TYR A 94 -4.40 -7.77 -8.85
C TYR A 94 -2.88 -7.98 -8.98
N GLY A 95 -2.11 -6.89 -9.00
CA GLY A 95 -0.67 -6.98 -9.16
C GLY A 95 0.05 -7.63 -7.97
N PHE A 96 -0.32 -7.29 -6.72
CA PHE A 96 0.26 -7.92 -5.52
C PHE A 96 -0.17 -9.38 -5.37
N MET A 97 -1.42 -9.72 -5.66
CA MET A 97 -1.89 -11.10 -5.69
C MET A 97 -1.06 -11.93 -6.68
N ASN A 98 -0.93 -11.45 -7.91
CA ASN A 98 -0.18 -12.16 -8.95
C ASN A 98 1.30 -12.29 -8.57
N LEU A 99 1.92 -11.24 -8.03
CA LEU A 99 3.30 -11.27 -7.54
C LEU A 99 3.48 -12.32 -6.44
N ALA A 100 2.59 -12.33 -5.44
CA ALA A 100 2.65 -13.23 -4.30
C ALA A 100 2.52 -14.70 -4.74
N GLN A 101 1.59 -15.01 -5.64
CA GLN A 101 1.40 -16.36 -6.18
C GLN A 101 2.62 -16.87 -6.97
N HIS A 102 3.22 -16.03 -7.81
CA HIS A 102 4.43 -16.40 -8.55
C HIS A 102 5.60 -16.71 -7.62
N ILE A 103 5.81 -15.87 -6.59
CA ILE A 103 6.88 -16.06 -5.62
C ILE A 103 6.62 -17.29 -4.75
N GLN A 104 5.39 -17.48 -4.28
CA GLN A 104 4.99 -18.67 -3.52
C GLN A 104 5.26 -19.95 -4.31
N HIS A 105 4.89 -19.99 -5.59
CA HIS A 105 5.11 -21.13 -6.46
C HIS A 105 6.61 -21.44 -6.62
N GLY A 106 7.42 -20.43 -6.92
CA GLY A 106 8.87 -20.58 -7.06
C GLY A 106 9.52 -21.07 -5.76
N LEU A 107 9.22 -20.42 -4.63
CA LEU A 107 9.75 -20.82 -3.33
C LEU A 107 9.38 -22.26 -2.95
N ARG A 108 8.13 -22.64 -3.20
CA ARG A 108 7.64 -23.99 -2.92
C ARG A 108 8.38 -25.03 -3.77
N GLN A 109 8.53 -24.78 -5.07
CA GLN A 109 9.22 -25.70 -5.98
C GLN A 109 10.71 -25.83 -5.62
N ASP A 110 11.38 -24.73 -5.30
CA ASP A 110 12.79 -24.74 -4.91
C ASP A 110 13.02 -25.41 -3.55
N ALA A 111 12.12 -25.21 -2.59
CA ALA A 111 12.16 -25.91 -1.31
C ALA A 111 11.96 -27.42 -1.49
N TYR A 112 10.98 -27.85 -2.29
CA TYR A 112 10.76 -29.26 -2.60
C TYR A 112 11.97 -29.91 -3.28
N ASN A 113 12.52 -29.27 -4.32
CA ASN A 113 13.69 -29.78 -5.04
C ASN A 113 14.89 -29.93 -4.11
N ARG A 114 15.12 -28.96 -3.22
CA ARG A 114 16.21 -29.02 -2.24
C ARG A 114 16.03 -30.14 -1.23
N ILE A 115 14.80 -30.42 -0.78
CA ILE A 115 14.53 -31.49 0.18
C ILE A 115 14.75 -32.87 -0.47
N GLN A 116 14.34 -33.06 -1.72
CA GLN A 116 14.48 -34.35 -2.41
C GLN A 116 15.92 -34.82 -2.59
N ILE A 117 16.87 -33.88 -2.71
CA ILE A 117 18.28 -34.17 -2.93
C ILE A 117 19.11 -34.23 -1.62
N ARG A 118 18.47 -34.16 -0.45
CA ARG A 118 19.19 -34.26 0.84
C ARG A 118 19.50 -35.71 1.20
N GLU A 119 20.63 -35.87 1.88
CA GLU A 119 21.08 -37.15 2.43
C GLU A 119 20.16 -37.61 3.57
N ILE A 120 20.14 -38.93 3.83
CA ILE A 120 19.28 -39.55 4.85
C ILE A 120 19.56 -38.96 6.25
N GLU A 121 20.82 -38.62 6.56
CA GLU A 121 21.23 -37.98 7.81
C GLU A 121 20.46 -36.67 8.10
N PHE A 122 20.08 -35.91 7.05
CA PHE A 122 19.25 -34.73 7.23
C PHE A 122 17.87 -35.07 7.82
N PHE A 123 17.26 -36.16 7.36
CA PHE A 123 15.94 -36.61 7.81
C PHE A 123 15.97 -37.33 9.16
N GLU A 124 17.11 -37.88 9.56
CA GLU A 124 17.30 -38.41 10.93
C GLU A 124 17.42 -37.28 11.96
N ASN A 125 18.02 -36.15 11.56
CA ASN A 125 18.27 -35.00 12.44
C ASN A 125 17.15 -33.95 12.46
N HIS A 126 16.18 -34.01 11.54
CA HIS A 126 15.06 -33.05 11.46
C HIS A 126 13.72 -33.76 11.54
N ARG A 127 12.77 -33.20 12.30
CA ARG A 127 11.44 -33.81 12.43
C ARG A 127 10.69 -33.59 11.13
N MET A 128 10.09 -34.65 10.58
CA MET A 128 9.28 -34.57 9.35
C MET A 128 8.21 -33.45 9.40
N GLY A 129 7.64 -33.21 10.59
CA GLY A 129 6.68 -32.13 10.81
C GLY A 129 7.26 -30.72 10.63
N GLU A 130 8.51 -30.49 11.04
CA GLU A 130 9.18 -29.19 10.87
C GLU A 130 9.46 -28.91 9.38
N THR A 131 9.90 -29.93 8.63
CA THR A 131 10.09 -29.82 7.18
C THR A 131 8.79 -29.53 6.44
N MET A 132 7.69 -30.15 6.85
CA MET A 132 6.35 -29.90 6.27
C MET A 132 5.80 -28.52 6.65
N ALA A 133 6.02 -28.07 7.88
CA ALA A 133 5.67 -26.72 8.32
C ALA A 133 6.43 -25.66 7.49
N MET A 134 7.73 -25.85 7.26
CA MET A 134 8.52 -24.95 6.41
C MET A 134 7.98 -24.88 4.97
N LEU A 135 7.61 -26.03 4.38
CA LEU A 135 7.08 -26.08 3.02
C LEU A 135 5.70 -25.43 2.85
N ASN A 136 4.91 -25.39 3.92
CA ASN A 136 3.54 -24.92 3.88
C ASN A 136 3.40 -23.56 4.58
N ASP A 137 3.64 -23.52 5.88
CA ASP A 137 3.35 -22.37 6.72
C ASP A 137 4.27 -21.20 6.41
N ASP A 138 5.58 -21.40 6.34
CA ASP A 138 6.53 -20.32 6.08
C ASP A 138 6.34 -19.74 4.67
N VAL A 139 6.17 -20.61 3.67
CA VAL A 139 5.89 -20.22 2.28
C VAL A 139 4.57 -19.45 2.16
N ASN A 140 3.51 -19.90 2.85
CA ASN A 140 2.23 -19.18 2.88
C ASN A 140 2.33 -17.86 3.65
N GLN A 141 3.19 -17.76 4.66
CA GLN A 141 3.39 -16.53 5.41
C GLN A 141 4.05 -15.45 4.54
N ILE A 142 5.01 -15.85 3.71
CA ILE A 142 5.62 -14.98 2.69
C ILE A 142 4.58 -14.52 1.66
N GLU A 143 3.73 -15.43 1.19
CA GLU A 143 2.64 -15.07 0.27
C GLU A 143 1.72 -14.01 0.88
N ARG A 144 1.20 -14.24 2.09
CA ARG A 144 0.32 -13.28 2.77
C ARG A 144 0.98 -11.92 2.98
N PHE A 145 2.27 -11.92 3.33
CA PHE A 145 3.02 -10.68 3.47
C PHE A 145 3.09 -9.93 2.13
N LEU A 146 3.40 -10.60 1.03
CA LEU A 146 3.51 -9.95 -0.28
C LEU A 146 2.16 -9.54 -0.87
N ASN A 147 1.10 -10.31 -0.58
CA ASN A 147 -0.25 -10.07 -1.06
C ASN A 147 -0.91 -8.89 -0.32
N THR A 148 -0.75 -8.84 1.01
CA THR A 148 -1.48 -7.88 1.85
C THR A 148 -0.56 -7.04 2.73
N GLY A 149 0.27 -7.68 3.57
CA GLY A 149 1.01 -6.96 4.62
C GLY A 149 1.97 -5.89 4.09
N PHE A 150 2.62 -6.13 2.96
CA PHE A 150 3.48 -5.16 2.31
C PHE A 150 2.70 -3.93 1.84
N ASN A 151 1.53 -4.14 1.22
CA ASN A 151 0.67 -3.06 0.76
C ASN A 151 0.13 -2.23 1.92
N GLU A 152 -0.24 -2.87 3.04
CA GLU A 152 -0.68 -2.17 4.25
C GLU A 152 0.41 -1.23 4.79
N ILE A 153 1.65 -1.72 4.89
CA ILE A 153 2.80 -0.89 5.30
C ILE A 153 3.01 0.27 4.33
N LEU A 154 2.98 0.00 3.02
CA LEU A 154 3.12 1.04 2.00
C LEU A 154 2.05 2.12 2.13
N GLN A 155 0.77 1.73 2.26
CA GLN A 155 -0.34 2.65 2.41
C GLN A 155 -0.27 3.44 3.73
N LEU A 156 0.19 2.83 4.82
CA LEU A 156 0.42 3.54 6.09
C LEU A 156 1.49 4.62 5.96
N VAL A 157 2.60 4.33 5.27
CA VAL A 157 3.65 5.32 5.00
C VAL A 157 3.09 6.46 4.15
N VAL A 158 2.37 6.16 3.07
CA VAL A 158 1.76 7.17 2.19
C VAL A 158 0.75 8.02 2.96
N LEU A 159 -0.12 7.39 3.76
CA LEU A 159 -1.07 8.07 4.64
C LEU A 159 -0.36 9.06 5.55
N PHE A 160 0.68 8.62 6.26
CA PHE A 160 1.42 9.44 7.19
C PHE A 160 2.10 10.63 6.49
N VAL A 161 2.81 10.38 5.39
CA VAL A 161 3.53 11.42 4.63
C VAL A 161 2.56 12.42 4.02
N PHE A 162 1.52 11.94 3.33
CA PHE A 162 0.54 12.79 2.65
C PHE A 162 -0.27 13.62 3.64
N SER A 163 -0.79 13.00 4.69
CA SER A 163 -1.61 13.70 5.70
C SER A 163 -0.78 14.72 6.46
N SER A 164 0.46 14.39 6.82
CA SER A 164 1.38 15.34 7.45
C SER A 164 1.62 16.53 6.53
N PHE A 165 1.97 16.29 5.26
CA PHE A 165 2.20 17.34 4.28
C PHE A 165 0.99 18.28 4.14
N VAL A 166 -0.22 17.73 4.02
CA VAL A 166 -1.47 18.49 3.94
C VAL A 166 -1.70 19.32 5.21
N LEU A 167 -1.59 18.71 6.39
CA LEU A 167 -1.85 19.41 7.66
C LEU A 167 -0.84 20.53 7.93
N PHE A 168 0.45 20.29 7.67
CA PHE A 168 1.48 21.34 7.80
C PHE A 168 1.23 22.50 6.83
N GLY A 169 0.70 22.21 5.64
CA GLY A 169 0.29 23.24 4.66
C GLY A 169 -0.88 24.11 5.15
N VAL A 170 -1.81 23.55 5.94
CA VAL A 170 -2.94 24.30 6.50
C VAL A 170 -2.53 25.08 7.76
N SER A 171 -1.95 24.41 8.75
CA SER A 171 -1.49 25.03 10.00
C SER A 171 -0.54 24.08 10.73
N TRP A 172 0.64 24.58 11.07
CA TRP A 172 1.61 23.84 11.87
C TRP A 172 1.08 23.46 13.26
N GLN A 173 0.17 24.26 13.84
CA GLN A 173 -0.46 23.95 15.12
C GLN A 173 -1.43 22.76 15.00
N LEU A 174 -2.27 22.74 13.96
CA LEU A 174 -3.18 21.62 13.70
C LEU A 174 -2.41 20.33 13.41
N ALA A 175 -1.29 20.41 12.68
CA ALA A 175 -0.42 19.27 12.43
C ALA A 175 0.15 18.68 13.72
N LEU A 176 0.71 19.51 14.63
CA LEU A 176 1.26 19.03 15.90
C LEU A 176 0.20 18.39 16.80
N VAL A 177 -1.00 18.99 16.88
CA VAL A 177 -2.10 18.43 17.67
C VAL A 177 -2.58 17.12 17.07
N GLY A 178 -2.71 17.03 15.74
CA GLY A 178 -3.12 15.82 15.04
C GLY A 178 -2.10 14.68 15.09
N LEU A 179 -0.81 14.99 15.17
CA LEU A 179 0.28 14.01 15.26
C LEU A 179 0.57 13.56 16.71
N MET A 180 0.10 14.30 17.72
CA MET A 180 0.30 13.98 19.14
C MET A 180 -0.11 12.55 19.54
N PRO A 181 -1.19 11.93 19.01
CA PRO A 181 -1.56 10.57 19.37
C PRO A 181 -0.61 9.49 18.82
N LEU A 182 0.16 9.78 17.76
CA LEU A 182 0.96 8.76 17.07
C LEU A 182 2.09 8.16 17.93
N PRO A 183 2.90 8.95 18.66
CA PRO A 183 3.88 8.39 19.60
C PRO A 183 3.23 7.47 20.65
N MET A 184 2.03 7.81 21.12
CA MET A 184 1.32 7.00 22.13
C MET A 184 0.86 5.66 21.56
N VAL A 185 0.40 5.63 20.30
CA VAL A 185 0.05 4.38 19.61
C VAL A 185 1.29 3.52 19.32
N LEU A 186 2.42 4.13 18.97
CA LEU A 186 3.66 3.41 18.65
C LEU A 186 4.38 2.86 19.90
N TRP A 187 4.17 3.47 21.07
CA TRP A 187 4.71 2.98 22.34
C TRP A 187 3.84 1.91 23.02
N GLY A 188 2.59 1.75 22.58
CA GLY A 188 1.63 0.80 23.12
C GLY A 188 1.75 -0.61 22.57
#